data_AF-A0A7G1NIS2-F1
#
_entry.id   AF-A0A7G1NIS2-F1
#
_cell.length_a   1.000
_cell.length_b   1.000
_cell.length_c   1.000
_cell.angle_alpha   90.00
_cell.angle_beta   90.00
_cell.angle_gamma   90.00
#
_symmetry.space_group_name_H-M   'P 1'
#
loop_
_entity.id
_entity.type
_entity.pdbx_description
1 polymer ?
#
loop_
_entity_poly.entity_id
_entity_poly.type
_entity_poly.pdbx_seq_one_letter_code
_entity_poly.pdbx_strand_id
1 'polypeptide(L)'
;MLMIAVPVACAVGALIAGLGVVAMAFPGRPEPWPDQLMRRAGATAAWAAATVYSLGLFGVLASEHAFGDGADSIPAPACRDGFDEATREGLTHHRSSYLPLRFDCVRGDGSVYSSDPDYGWMNGASAALALGAALLFIGAGYAAELRARKAAKTP
;
A
#
# COMPACT_ATOMS: atom_id res chain seq x y z
N MET A 1 18.05 9.25 -1.44
CA MET A 1 17.71 9.17 0.00
C MET A 1 16.23 9.46 0.30
N LEU A 2 15.59 10.48 -0.32
CA LEU A 2 14.18 10.81 -0.06
C LEU A 2 13.19 9.67 -0.40
N MET A 3 13.52 8.82 -1.37
CA MET A 3 12.58 7.81 -1.90
C MET A 3 12.24 6.65 -0.95
N ILE A 4 13.15 6.28 -0.02
CA ILE A 4 12.89 5.22 0.99
C ILE A 4 12.24 5.82 2.25
N ALA A 5 12.29 7.14 2.43
CA ALA A 5 11.77 7.79 3.62
C ALA A 5 10.25 7.60 3.77
N VAL A 6 9.51 7.58 2.65
CA VAL A 6 8.05 7.42 2.65
C VAL A 6 7.62 6.03 3.16
N PRO A 7 8.07 4.89 2.60
CA PRO A 7 7.67 3.59 3.12
C PRO A 7 8.12 3.38 4.57
N VAL A 8 9.30 3.89 4.95
CA VAL A 8 9.78 3.84 6.34
C VAL A 8 8.88 4.66 7.28
N ALA A 9 8.54 5.89 6.91
CA ALA A 9 7.64 6.72 7.70
C ALA A 9 6.25 6.07 7.83
N CYS A 10 5.75 5.46 6.76
CA CYS A 10 4.49 4.73 6.79
C CYS A 10 4.55 3.50 7.71
N ALA A 11 5.65 2.74 7.66
CA ALA A 11 5.86 1.57 8.52
C ALA A 11 5.93 1.99 10.00
N VAL A 12 6.63 3.08 10.31
CA VAL A 12 6.68 3.66 11.66
C VAL A 12 5.29 4.09 12.11
N GLY A 13 4.51 4.74 11.25
CA GLY A 13 3.11 5.10 11.53
C GLY A 13 2.24 3.87 11.83
N ALA A 14 2.41 2.78 11.07
CA ALA A 14 1.69 1.52 11.28
C ALA A 14 2.05 0.89 12.63
N LEU A 15 3.34 0.89 13.00
CA LEU A 15 3.82 0.38 14.28
C LEU A 15 3.28 1.20 15.45
N ILE A 16 3.36 2.54 15.39
CA ILE A 16 2.85 3.43 16.44
C ILE A 16 1.34 3.21 16.64
N ALA A 17 0.58 3.18 15.54
CA ALA A 17 -0.85 2.90 15.59
C ALA A 17 -1.13 1.51 16.19
N GLY A 18 -0.30 0.51 15.85
CA GLY A 18 -0.43 -0.88 16.29
C GLY A 18 -0.18 -1.02 17.79
N LEU A 19 0.86 -0.36 18.30
CA LEU A 19 1.11 -0.24 19.74
C LEU A 19 -0.06 0.42 20.45
N GLY A 20 -0.69 1.42 19.83
CA GLY A 20 -1.92 2.03 20.33
C GLY A 20 -3.09 1.04 20.46
N VAL A 21 -3.22 0.10 19.52
CA VAL A 21 -4.24 -0.98 19.60
C VAL A 21 -3.89 -1.94 20.73
N VAL A 22 -2.65 -2.42 20.80
CA VAL A 22 -2.17 -3.34 21.85
C VAL A 22 -2.32 -2.72 23.24
N ALA A 23 -2.07 -1.42 23.38
CA ALA A 23 -2.24 -0.70 24.64
C ALA A 23 -3.69 -0.78 25.19
N MET A 24 -4.70 -0.96 24.32
CA MET A 24 -6.09 -1.12 24.76
C MET A 24 -6.38 -2.49 25.39
N ALA A 25 -5.49 -3.47 25.26
CA ALA A 25 -5.60 -4.76 25.90
C ALA A 25 -5.22 -4.73 27.40
N PHE A 26 -4.55 -3.67 27.85
CA PHE A 26 -4.13 -3.51 29.25
C PHE A 26 -5.23 -2.91 30.14
N PRO A 27 -5.22 -3.21 31.45
CA PRO A 27 -6.15 -2.62 32.42
C PRO A 27 -5.95 -1.09 32.52
N GLY A 28 -7.03 -0.34 32.74
CA GLY A 28 -7.02 1.14 32.79
C GLY A 28 -7.49 1.84 31.50
N ARG A 29 -8.15 1.12 30.59
CA ARG A 29 -8.67 1.68 29.33
C ARG A 29 -9.65 2.85 29.55
N PRO A 30 -9.48 3.99 28.87
CA PRO A 30 -10.43 5.09 28.95
C PRO A 30 -11.77 4.70 28.29
N GLU A 31 -12.89 4.97 28.95
CA GLU A 31 -14.20 4.92 28.30
C GLU A 31 -14.39 6.16 27.41
N PRO A 32 -14.99 6.04 26.20
CA PRO A 32 -15.53 4.83 25.57
C PRO A 32 -14.48 4.04 24.75
N TRP A 33 -14.05 2.89 25.28
CA TRP A 33 -12.98 2.09 24.68
C TRP A 33 -13.29 1.51 23.28
N PRO A 34 -14.53 1.15 22.89
CA PRO A 34 -14.79 0.56 21.57
C PRO A 34 -14.54 1.53 20.42
N ASP A 35 -14.92 2.80 20.55
CA ASP A 35 -14.67 3.81 19.53
C ASP A 35 -13.19 4.06 19.34
N GLN A 36 -12.48 4.15 20.46
CA GLN A 36 -11.04 4.39 20.44
C GLN A 36 -10.31 3.21 19.81
N LEU A 37 -10.76 1.98 20.07
CA LEU A 37 -10.25 0.79 19.42
C LEU A 37 -10.51 0.82 17.90
N MET A 38 -11.74 1.13 17.46
CA MET A 38 -12.07 1.21 16.03
C MET A 38 -11.24 2.27 15.31
N ARG A 39 -11.07 3.46 15.91
CA ARG A 39 -10.25 4.54 15.34
C ARG A 39 -8.77 4.15 15.26
N ARG A 40 -8.22 3.53 16.31
CA ARG A 40 -6.82 3.06 16.32
C ARG A 40 -6.59 1.94 15.32
N ALA A 41 -7.50 0.97 15.23
CA ALA A 41 -7.46 -0.10 14.23
C ALA A 41 -7.63 0.45 12.80
N GLY A 42 -8.47 1.47 12.61
CA GLY A 42 -8.61 2.16 11.33
C GLY A 42 -7.30 2.85 10.93
N ALA A 43 -6.65 3.53 11.88
CA ALA A 43 -5.36 4.15 11.66
C ALA A 43 -4.25 3.13 11.35
N THR A 44 -4.21 1.98 12.03
CA THR A 44 -3.24 0.92 11.71
C THR A 44 -3.42 0.41 10.29
N ALA A 45 -4.65 0.10 9.90
CA ALA A 45 -4.96 -0.40 8.57
C ALA A 45 -4.60 0.65 7.49
N ALA A 46 -4.88 1.93 7.73
CA ALA A 46 -4.54 3.02 6.81
C ALA A 46 -3.03 3.16 6.62
N TRP A 47 -2.25 3.17 7.70
CA TRP A 47 -0.80 3.25 7.63
C TRP A 47 -0.17 2.01 6.99
N ALA A 48 -0.71 0.82 7.28
CA ALA A 48 -0.28 -0.41 6.63
C ALA A 48 -0.55 -0.37 5.12
N ALA A 49 -1.73 0.09 4.69
CA ALA A 49 -2.05 0.29 3.27
C ALA A 49 -1.05 1.25 2.60
N ALA A 50 -0.79 2.39 3.24
CA ALA A 50 0.17 3.38 2.74
C ALA A 50 1.59 2.81 2.65
N THR A 51 2.00 1.96 3.60
CA THR A 51 3.31 1.30 3.61
C THR A 51 3.47 0.37 2.41
N VAL A 52 2.50 -0.54 2.21
CA VAL A 52 2.55 -1.51 1.11
C VAL A 52 2.48 -0.80 -0.24
N TYR A 53 1.58 0.17 -0.38
CA TYR A 53 1.44 0.93 -1.63
C TYR A 53 2.68 1.75 -1.95
N SER A 54 3.25 2.48 -0.97
CA SER A 54 4.45 3.28 -1.19
C SER A 54 5.69 2.43 -1.50
N LEU A 55 5.79 1.22 -0.95
CA LEU A 55 6.86 0.28 -1.29
C LEU A 55 6.75 -0.20 -2.74
N GLY A 56 5.54 -0.59 -3.20
CA GLY A 56 5.34 -0.98 -4.60
C GLY A 56 5.50 0.20 -5.57
N LEU A 57 5.02 1.39 -5.21
CA LEU A 57 5.22 2.62 -5.98
C LEU A 57 6.71 2.96 -6.12
N PHE A 58 7.49 2.78 -5.05
CA PHE A 58 8.94 2.91 -5.09
C PHE A 58 9.56 1.93 -6.11
N GLY A 59 9.13 0.68 -6.13
CA GLY A 59 9.60 -0.31 -7.12
C GLY A 59 9.36 0.12 -8.57
N VAL A 60 8.15 0.63 -8.87
CA VAL A 60 7.81 1.13 -10.21
C VAL A 60 8.67 2.36 -10.58
N LEU A 61 8.78 3.33 -9.67
CA LEU A 61 9.55 4.56 -9.91
C LEU A 61 11.06 4.28 -10.03
N ALA A 62 11.61 3.38 -9.23
CA ALA A 62 13.01 2.98 -9.32
C ALA A 62 13.30 2.30 -10.67
N SER A 63 12.38 1.47 -11.16
CA SER A 63 12.48 0.83 -12.48
C SER A 63 12.40 1.85 -13.63
N GLU A 64 11.51 2.84 -13.52
CA GLU A 64 11.44 3.96 -14.48
C GLU A 64 12.70 4.83 -14.45
N HIS A 65 13.25 5.12 -13.28
CA HIS A 65 14.50 5.88 -13.18
C HIS A 65 15.69 5.14 -13.78
N ALA A 66 15.77 3.81 -13.58
CA ALA A 66 16.81 2.98 -14.17
C ALA A 66 16.72 2.92 -15.71
N PHE A 67 15.54 3.15 -16.28
CA PHE A 67 15.29 3.19 -17.73
C PHE A 67 15.88 4.44 -18.43
N GLY A 68 16.57 5.35 -17.73
CA GLY A 68 17.21 6.53 -18.34
C GLY A 68 18.66 6.80 -17.93
N ASP A 69 19.30 5.90 -17.18
CA ASP A 69 20.59 6.15 -16.51
C ASP A 69 21.83 5.60 -17.26
N GLY A 70 21.78 5.51 -18.59
CA GLY A 70 22.98 5.12 -19.37
C GLY A 70 22.71 4.58 -20.77
N ALA A 71 23.76 4.02 -21.38
CA ALA A 71 23.70 3.42 -22.72
C ALA A 71 23.03 2.03 -22.75
N ASP A 72 22.88 1.38 -21.59
CA ASP A 72 22.31 0.03 -21.42
C ASP A 72 20.87 0.04 -20.85
N SER A 73 20.13 1.15 -21.05
CA SER A 73 18.78 1.32 -20.50
C SER A 73 17.66 0.70 -21.34
N ILE A 74 17.99 0.19 -22.54
CA ILE A 74 17.04 -0.45 -23.45
C ILE A 74 17.53 -1.86 -23.76
N PRO A 75 16.83 -2.92 -23.33
CA PRO A 75 15.60 -2.91 -22.51
C PRO A 75 15.84 -2.43 -21.06
N ALA A 76 14.78 -1.96 -20.39
CA ALA A 76 14.85 -1.53 -18.99
C ALA A 76 15.51 -2.63 -18.12
N PRO A 77 16.42 -2.30 -17.17
CA PRO A 77 17.12 -3.31 -16.37
C PRO A 77 16.19 -4.31 -15.67
N ALA A 78 15.04 -3.86 -15.16
CA ALA A 78 14.02 -4.73 -14.57
C ALA A 78 13.43 -5.76 -15.55
N CYS A 79 13.30 -5.39 -16.83
CA CYS A 79 12.85 -6.28 -17.91
C CYS A 79 13.98 -7.13 -18.49
N ARG A 80 15.23 -6.71 -18.28
CA ARG A 80 16.39 -7.50 -18.63
C ARG A 80 16.57 -8.57 -17.56
N ASP A 81 16.84 -8.21 -16.32
CA ASP A 81 17.40 -9.12 -15.32
C ASP A 81 16.37 -10.09 -14.71
N GLY A 82 15.08 -9.88 -14.97
CA GLY A 82 13.98 -10.71 -14.48
C GLY A 82 13.58 -11.90 -15.36
N PHE A 83 14.15 -12.05 -16.57
CA PHE A 83 13.69 -13.04 -17.55
C PHE A 83 14.84 -13.85 -18.17
N ASP A 84 14.52 -15.05 -18.66
CA ASP A 84 15.43 -15.90 -19.43
C ASP A 84 15.77 -15.27 -20.80
N GLU A 85 16.88 -15.70 -21.40
CA GLU A 85 17.41 -15.11 -22.63
C GLU A 85 16.42 -15.17 -23.81
N ALA A 86 15.68 -16.28 -23.95
CA ALA A 86 14.66 -16.41 -25.00
C ALA A 86 13.48 -15.46 -24.76
N THR A 87 13.17 -15.15 -23.50
CA THR A 87 12.15 -14.18 -23.17
C THR A 87 12.59 -12.74 -23.45
N ARG A 88 13.87 -12.45 -23.26
CA ARG A 88 14.52 -11.14 -23.45
C ARG A 88 14.63 -10.70 -24.90
N GLU A 89 15.00 -11.61 -25.82
CA GLU A 89 15.27 -11.31 -27.23
C GLU A 89 14.10 -10.64 -27.97
N GLY A 90 12.87 -10.77 -27.45
CA GLY A 90 11.69 -10.14 -28.03
C GLY A 90 11.23 -8.83 -27.37
N LEU A 91 11.85 -8.40 -26.26
CA LEU A 91 11.39 -7.22 -25.51
C LEU A 91 11.67 -5.92 -26.29
N THR A 92 10.65 -5.07 -26.39
CA THR A 92 10.71 -3.85 -27.21
C THR A 92 10.63 -2.57 -26.37
N HIS A 93 9.76 -2.55 -25.37
CA HIS A 93 9.56 -1.41 -24.49
C HIS A 93 8.97 -1.88 -23.15
N HIS A 94 9.01 -1.00 -22.16
CA HIS A 94 8.28 -1.18 -20.91
C HIS A 94 7.04 -0.28 -20.86
N ARG A 95 6.16 -0.57 -19.92
CA ARG A 95 4.98 0.22 -19.59
C ARG A 95 4.82 0.27 -18.08
N SER A 96 5.00 1.44 -17.48
CA SER A 96 4.57 1.65 -16.09
C SER A 96 3.08 1.91 -15.98
N SER A 97 2.53 1.49 -14.84
CA SER A 97 1.22 1.87 -14.36
C SER A 97 1.34 2.16 -12.87
N TYR A 98 0.76 3.27 -12.40
CA TYR A 98 0.77 3.65 -10.99
C TYR A 98 -0.54 3.27 -10.28
N LEU A 99 -1.58 2.92 -11.03
CA LEU A 99 -2.85 2.44 -10.49
C LEU A 99 -3.57 1.53 -11.51
N PRO A 100 -3.60 0.20 -11.29
CA PRO A 100 -2.83 -0.53 -10.30
C PRO A 100 -1.32 -0.41 -10.54
N LEU A 101 -0.51 -0.58 -9.48
CA LEU A 101 0.95 -0.58 -9.57
C LEU A 101 1.39 -1.72 -10.49
N ARG A 102 2.11 -1.40 -11.57
CA ARG A 102 2.77 -2.37 -12.46
C ARG A 102 3.97 -1.74 -13.15
N PHE A 103 4.94 -2.58 -13.48
CA PHE A 103 5.98 -2.28 -14.44
C PHE A 103 6.04 -3.46 -15.42
N ASP A 104 5.43 -3.25 -16.58
CA ASP A 104 5.14 -4.31 -17.55
C ASP A 104 6.18 -4.27 -18.68
N CYS A 105 6.75 -5.42 -19.02
CA CYS A 105 7.70 -5.62 -20.11
C CYS A 105 6.96 -6.14 -21.34
N VAL A 106 7.05 -5.42 -22.45
CA VAL A 106 6.26 -5.69 -23.66
C VAL A 106 7.14 -6.24 -24.77
N ARG A 107 6.72 -7.36 -25.35
CA ARG A 107 7.39 -8.01 -26.49
C ARG A 107 6.86 -7.48 -27.83
N GLY A 108 7.64 -7.64 -28.89
CA GLY A 108 7.25 -7.26 -30.25
C GLY A 108 6.04 -8.01 -30.82
N ASP A 109 5.69 -9.18 -30.26
CA ASP A 109 4.46 -9.93 -30.58
C ASP A 109 3.22 -9.41 -29.82
N GLY A 110 3.39 -8.40 -28.97
CA GLY A 110 2.33 -7.82 -28.14
C GLY A 110 2.09 -8.52 -26.80
N SER A 111 2.81 -9.60 -26.48
CA SER A 111 2.75 -10.23 -25.17
C SER A 111 3.34 -9.32 -24.09
N VAL A 112 2.77 -9.41 -22.88
CA VAL A 112 3.09 -8.53 -21.74
C VAL A 112 3.42 -9.38 -20.53
N TYR A 113 4.55 -9.09 -19.91
CA TYR A 113 5.04 -9.77 -18.72
C TYR A 113 5.28 -8.77 -17.59
N SER A 114 4.80 -9.06 -16.39
CA SER A 114 5.12 -8.22 -15.22
C SER A 114 6.59 -8.41 -14.87
N SER A 115 7.34 -7.31 -14.69
CA SER A 115 8.73 -7.39 -14.25
C SER A 115 8.86 -7.91 -12.81
N ASP A 116 7.80 -7.77 -12.02
CA ASP A 116 7.74 -8.22 -10.64
C ASP A 116 6.34 -8.81 -10.34
N PRO A 117 6.23 -10.09 -9.93
CA PRO A 117 4.96 -10.67 -9.54
C PRO A 117 4.39 -10.05 -8.24
N ASP A 118 5.22 -9.40 -7.42
CA ASP A 118 4.82 -8.88 -6.11
C ASP A 118 3.80 -7.74 -6.20
N TYR A 119 3.79 -7.01 -7.32
CA TYR A 119 2.78 -5.97 -7.56
C TYR A 119 1.35 -6.49 -7.42
N GLY A 120 1.08 -7.74 -7.77
CA GLY A 120 -0.25 -8.34 -7.64
C GLY A 120 -0.75 -8.35 -6.19
N TRP A 121 0.04 -8.92 -5.28
CA TRP A 121 -0.33 -8.99 -3.87
C TRP A 121 -0.26 -7.61 -3.20
N MET A 122 0.68 -6.75 -3.59
CA MET A 122 0.80 -5.40 -3.05
C MET A 122 -0.44 -4.54 -3.35
N ASN A 123 -0.95 -4.59 -4.59
CA ASN A 123 -2.19 -3.91 -4.97
C ASN A 123 -3.38 -4.47 -4.16
N GLY A 124 -3.50 -5.79 -4.08
CA GLY A 124 -4.58 -6.45 -3.35
C GLY A 124 -4.57 -6.14 -1.85
N ALA A 125 -3.41 -6.24 -1.21
CA ALA A 125 -3.21 -5.94 0.20
C ALA A 125 -3.48 -4.46 0.51
N SER A 126 -2.95 -3.55 -0.31
CA SER A 126 -3.19 -2.11 -0.13
C SER A 126 -4.67 -1.77 -0.24
N ALA A 127 -5.37 -2.32 -1.24
CA ALA A 127 -6.80 -2.12 -1.42
C ALA A 127 -7.62 -2.68 -0.25
N ALA A 128 -7.33 -3.91 0.19
CA ALA A 128 -8.03 -4.55 1.31
C ALA A 128 -7.83 -3.77 2.62
N LEU A 129 -6.60 -3.34 2.91
CA LEU A 129 -6.28 -2.56 4.10
C LEU A 129 -6.95 -1.17 4.06
N ALA A 130 -6.94 -0.49 2.91
CA ALA A 130 -7.61 0.80 2.75
C ALA A 130 -9.13 0.69 2.94
N LEU A 131 -9.76 -0.35 2.38
CA LEU A 131 -11.18 -0.64 2.59
C LEU A 131 -11.48 -0.95 4.05
N GLY A 132 -10.65 -1.77 4.71
CA GLY A 132 -10.78 -2.07 6.13
C GLY A 132 -10.69 -0.81 7.00
N ALA A 133 -9.73 0.07 6.71
CA ALA A 133 -9.60 1.35 7.38
C ALA A 133 -10.86 2.22 7.22
N ALA A 134 -11.38 2.33 5.99
CA ALA A 134 -12.58 3.10 5.70
C ALA A 134 -13.80 2.57 6.49
N LEU A 135 -14.00 1.25 6.48
CA LEU A 135 -15.10 0.61 7.23
C LEU A 135 -14.99 0.86 8.75
N LEU A 136 -13.77 0.82 9.30
CA LEU A 136 -13.53 1.09 10.72
C LEU A 136 -13.83 2.55 11.08
N PHE A 137 -13.41 3.51 10.25
CA PHE A 137 -13.70 4.93 10.48
C PHE A 137 -15.18 5.26 10.32
N ILE A 138 -15.84 4.72 9.30
CA ILE A 138 -17.29 4.87 9.09
C ILE A 138 -18.05 4.26 10.28
N GLY A 139 -17.69 3.06 10.70
CA GLY A 139 -18.31 2.39 11.83
C GLY A 139 -18.15 3.17 13.14
N ALA A 140 -16.96 3.75 13.39
CA ALA A 140 -16.71 4.59 14.56
C ALA A 140 -17.55 5.88 14.52
N GLY A 141 -17.69 6.52 13.36
CA GLY A 141 -18.55 7.69 13.18
C GLY A 141 -20.03 7.37 13.40
N TYR A 142 -20.49 6.25 12.85
CA TYR A 142 -21.87 5.79 13.02
C TYR A 142 -22.20 5.43 14.48
N ALA A 143 -21.28 4.77 15.19
CA ALA A 143 -21.45 4.45 16.60
C ALA A 143 -21.52 5.71 17.48
N ALA A 144 -20.68 6.72 17.21
CA ALA A 144 -20.71 8.01 17.90
C ALA A 144 -22.04 8.74 17.68
N GLU A 145 -22.52 8.80 16.45
CA GLU A 145 -23.80 9.41 16.09
C GLU A 145 -24.97 8.72 16.79
N LEU A 146 -25.00 7.38 16.80
CA LEU A 146 -26.03 6.61 17.52
C LEU A 146 -26.05 6.90 19.02
N ARG A 147 -24.90 7.08 19.66
CA ARG A 147 -24.83 7.43 21.09
C ARG A 147 -25.32 8.85 21.35
N ALA A 148 -24.92 9.82 20.52
CA ALA A 148 -25.39 11.20 20.63
C ALA A 148 -26.92 11.27 20.54
N ARG A 149 -27.51 10.54 19.59
CA ARG A 149 -28.98 10.42 19.45
C ARG A 149 -29.66 9.77 20.65
N LYS A 150 -29.02 8.78 21.28
CA LYS A 150 -29.55 8.14 22.49
C LYS A 150 -29.52 9.11 23.66
N ALA A 151 -28.39 9.79 23.88
CA ALA A 151 -28.24 10.77 24.95
C ALA A 151 -29.27 11.91 24.84
N ALA A 152 -29.53 12.40 23.63
CA ALA A 152 -30.53 13.45 23.36
C ALA A 152 -31.99 12.99 23.59
N LYS A 153 -32.25 11.69 23.69
CA LYS A 153 -33.59 11.12 23.96
C LYS A 153 -33.83 10.79 25.43
N THR A 154 -32.78 10.80 26.26
CA THR A 154 -32.90 10.62 27.72
C THR A 154 -33.13 12.00 28.36
N PRO A 155 -34.31 12.27 28.94
CA PRO A 155 -34.62 13.55 29.59
C PRO A 155 -33.84 13.75 30.89
#